data_AF-A0A6N7L8R1-F1
#
_entry.id   AF-A0A6N7L8R1-F1
#
_cell.length_a   1.000
_cell.length_b   1.000
_cell.length_c   1.000
_cell.angle_alpha   90.00
_cell.angle_beta   90.00
_cell.angle_gamma   90.00
#
_symmetry.space_group_name_H-M   'P 1'
#
loop_
_entity.id
_entity.type
_entity.pdbx_description
1 polymer ?
#
loop_
_entity_poly.entity_id
_entity_poly.type
_entity_poly.pdbx_seq_one_letter_code
_entity_poly.pdbx_strand_id
1 'polypeptide(L)'
;MDAQHLNLIYLIVAAALATFATRFGGYVLITQLKRIPPRLEAALNAVPAAVLTTLVAPAFVYGGFDVAVSMLVAFAIGLRFSTLRMLLVGWAVVMVIRHVVL
;
A
#
# COMPACT_ATOMS: atom_id res chain seq x y z
N MET A 1 -24.98 -5.98 22.42
CA MET A 1 -24.10 -6.28 21.27
C MET A 1 -24.69 -5.53 20.10
N ASP A 2 -24.26 -4.29 19.93
CA ASP A 2 -24.90 -3.33 19.02
C ASP A 2 -24.84 -3.82 17.57
N ALA A 3 -25.93 -3.64 16.82
CA ALA A 3 -26.05 -4.09 15.42
C ALA A 3 -24.87 -3.61 14.53
N GLN A 4 -24.21 -2.52 14.93
CA GLN A 4 -23.01 -1.97 14.30
C GLN A 4 -21.80 -2.91 14.38
N HIS A 5 -21.60 -3.64 15.49
CA HIS A 5 -20.54 -4.64 15.61
C HIS A 5 -20.78 -5.85 14.72
N LEU A 6 -22.04 -6.28 14.62
CA LEU A 6 -22.44 -7.37 13.73
C LEU A 6 -22.13 -7.02 12.26
N ASN A 7 -22.45 -5.78 11.85
CA ASN A 7 -22.14 -5.27 10.51
C ASN A 7 -20.64 -5.21 10.23
N LEU A 8 -19.82 -4.79 11.20
CA LEU A 8 -18.36 -4.77 11.05
C LEU A 8 -17.80 -6.18 10.88
N ILE A 9 -18.30 -7.16 11.64
CA ILE A 9 -17.88 -8.56 11.51
C ILE A 9 -18.20 -9.07 10.11
N TYR A 10 -19.42 -8.84 9.61
CA TYR A 10 -19.78 -9.23 8.24
C TYR A 10 -18.93 -8.53 7.18
N LEU A 11 -18.62 -7.24 7.36
CA LEU A 11 -17.78 -6.48 6.44
C LEU A 11 -16.34 -7.03 6.41
N ILE A 12 -15.76 -7.34 7.57
CA ILE A 12 -14.43 -7.94 7.67
C ILE A 12 -14.41 -9.31 6.98
N VAL A 13 -15.41 -10.16 7.24
CA VAL A 13 -15.51 -11.47 6.60
C VAL A 13 -15.68 -11.34 5.08
N ALA A 14 -16.53 -10.42 4.62
CA ALA A 14 -16.72 -10.16 3.19
C ALA A 14 -15.44 -9.63 2.52
N ALA A 15 -14.73 -8.69 3.16
CA ALA A 15 -13.45 -8.18 2.67
C ALA A 15 -12.36 -9.26 2.63
N ALA A 16 -12.30 -10.13 3.65
CA ALA A 16 -11.39 -11.27 3.68
C ALA A 16 -11.69 -12.24 2.54
N LEU A 17 -12.96 -12.63 2.36
CA LEU A 17 -13.39 -13.50 1.26
C LEU A 17 -13.06 -12.89 -0.10
N ALA A 18 -13.34 -11.60 -0.32
CA ALA A 18 -12.98 -10.91 -1.56
C ALA A 18 -11.46 -10.89 -1.82
N THR A 19 -10.66 -10.69 -0.77
CA THR A 19 -9.19 -10.70 -0.88
C THR A 19 -8.66 -12.09 -1.26
N PHE A 20 -9.15 -13.15 -0.61
CA PHE A 20 -8.73 -14.51 -0.93
C PHE A 20 -9.27 -14.96 -2.29
N ALA A 21 -10.48 -14.55 -2.68
CA ALA A 21 -11.06 -14.86 -3.97
C ALA A 21 -10.24 -14.25 -5.12
N THR A 22 -9.83 -12.98 -5.01
CA THR A 22 -8.98 -12.33 -6.01
C THR A 22 -7.59 -12.96 -6.09
N ARG A 23 -7.01 -13.35 -4.94
CA ARG A 23 -5.73 -14.08 -4.90
C ARG A 23 -5.82 -15.45 -5.58
N PHE A 24 -6.86 -16.22 -5.26
CA PHE A 24 -7.09 -17.53 -5.87
C PHE A 24 -7.37 -17.41 -7.36
N GLY A 25 -8.20 -16.45 -7.76
CA GLY A 25 -8.48 -16.16 -9.18
C GLY A 25 -7.22 -15.84 -9.97
N GLY A 26 -6.31 -15.02 -9.42
CA GLY A 26 -5.00 -14.74 -10.03
C GLY A 26 -4.14 -15.99 -10.18
N TYR A 27 -4.07 -16.83 -9.14
CA TYR A 27 -3.33 -18.11 -9.19
C TYR A 27 -3.89 -19.06 -10.26
N VAL A 28 -5.21 -19.22 -10.33
CA VAL A 28 -5.87 -20.07 -11.33
C VAL A 28 -5.62 -19.53 -12.74
N LEU A 29 -5.75 -18.22 -12.94
CA LEU A 29 -5.51 -17.60 -14.24
C LEU A 29 -4.07 -17.81 -14.72
N ILE A 30 -3.08 -17.62 -13.83
CA ILE A 30 -1.66 -17.80 -14.17
C ILE A 30 -1.33 -19.28 -14.44
N THR A 31 -1.88 -20.20 -13.65
CA THR A 31 -1.64 -21.64 -13.83
C THR A 31 -2.26 -22.21 -15.11
N GLN A 32 -3.30 -21.55 -15.66
CA GLN A 32 -3.84 -21.91 -16.97
C GLN A 32 -2.93 -21.49 -18.13
N LEU A 33 -2.05 -20.51 -17.95
CA LEU A 33 -1.06 -20.14 -18.96
C LEU A 33 0.11 -21.14 -18.94
N LYS A 34 0.15 -22.07 -19.91
CA LYS A 34 1.28 -23.00 -20.09
C LYS A 34 2.62 -22.29 -20.31
N ARG A 35 2.61 -21.08 -20.87
CA ARG A 35 3.80 -20.23 -21.08
C ARG A 35 3.36 -18.77 -21.04
N ILE A 36 4.03 -17.96 -20.22
CA ILE A 36 3.73 -16.53 -20.12
C ILE A 36 4.33 -15.83 -21.36
N PRO A 37 3.53 -15.16 -22.20
CA PRO A 37 4.06 -14.45 -23.35
C PRO A 37 4.88 -13.23 -22.89
N PRO A 38 5.96 -12.87 -23.59
CA PRO A 38 6.92 -11.84 -23.14
C PRO A 38 6.28 -10.46 -22.91
N ARG A 39 5.19 -10.13 -23.62
CA ARG A 39 4.43 -8.88 -23.43
C ARG A 39 3.67 -8.86 -22.10
N LEU A 40 3.15 -10.01 -21.66
CA LEU A 40 2.41 -10.13 -20.41
C LEU A 40 3.35 -10.10 -19.20
N GLU A 41 4.52 -10.72 -19.30
CA GLU A 41 5.54 -10.67 -18.25
C GLU A 41 6.02 -9.23 -18.02
N ALA A 42 6.30 -8.49 -19.09
CA ALA A 42 6.67 -7.08 -18.99
C ALA A 42 5.56 -6.23 -18.35
N ALA A 43 4.29 -6.46 -18.73
CA ALA A 43 3.16 -5.79 -18.11
C ALA A 43 3.05 -6.14 -16.61
N LEU A 44 3.16 -7.42 -16.25
CA LEU A 44 3.03 -7.87 -14.86
C LEU A 44 4.15 -7.33 -13.97
N ASN A 45 5.38 -7.23 -14.48
CA ASN A 45 6.51 -6.62 -13.77
C ASN A 45 6.32 -5.11 -13.54
N ALA A 46 5.55 -4.42 -14.39
CA ALA A 46 5.23 -3.00 -14.24
C ALA A 46 4.08 -2.73 -13.26
N VAL A 47 3.18 -3.71 -13.04
CA VAL A 47 1.98 -3.54 -12.18
C VAL A 47 2.32 -3.09 -10.74
N PRO A 48 3.28 -3.71 -10.01
CA PRO A 48 3.57 -3.31 -8.63
C PRO A 48 4.01 -1.85 -8.50
N ALA A 49 4.86 -1.39 -9.42
CA ALA A 49 5.31 0.00 -9.44
C ALA A 49 4.13 0.94 -9.68
N ALA A 50 3.28 0.63 -10.66
CA ALA A 50 2.08 1.42 -10.94
C ALA A 50 1.15 1.50 -9.73
N VAL A 51 0.81 0.38 -9.10
CA VAL A 51 -0.09 0.35 -7.93
C VAL A 51 0.49 1.17 -6.77
N LEU A 52 1.76 0.98 -6.43
CA LEU A 52 2.40 1.74 -5.36
C LEU A 52 2.39 3.25 -5.66
N THR A 53 2.68 3.65 -6.90
CA THR A 53 2.65 5.07 -7.28
C THR A 53 1.25 5.67 -7.17
N THR A 54 0.19 4.92 -7.49
CA THR A 54 -1.20 5.39 -7.33
C THR A 54 -1.62 5.55 -5.87
N LEU A 55 -0.98 4.85 -4.93
CA LEU A 55 -1.22 5.02 -3.50
C LEU A 55 -0.40 6.20 -2.94
N VAL A 56 0.85 6.33 -3.38
CA VAL A 56 1.81 7.32 -2.86
C VAL A 56 1.54 8.72 -3.42
N ALA A 57 1.24 8.87 -4.71
CA ALA A 57 1.01 10.16 -5.34
C ALA A 57 -0.13 10.98 -4.70
N PRO A 58 -1.37 10.45 -4.52
CA PRO A 58 -2.43 11.20 -3.88
C PRO A 58 -2.14 11.47 -2.40
N ALA A 59 -1.47 10.55 -1.69
CA ALA A 59 -1.05 10.79 -0.30
C ALA A 59 -0.06 11.96 -0.20
N PHE A 60 0.83 12.12 -1.19
CA PHE A 60 1.77 13.24 -1.24
C PHE A 60 1.09 14.58 -1.54
N VAL A 61 0.12 14.60 -2.47
CA VAL A 61 -0.55 15.84 -2.92
C VAL A 61 -1.65 16.28 -1.95
N TYR A 62 -2.47 15.34 -1.47
CA TYR A 62 -3.67 15.63 -0.66
C TYR A 62 -3.48 15.33 0.83
N GLY A 63 -2.38 14.70 1.23
CA GLY A 63 -2.15 14.29 2.62
C GLY A 63 -1.79 15.41 3.59
N GLY A 64 -1.54 16.62 3.09
CA GLY A 64 -1.10 17.76 3.91
C GLY A 64 0.43 17.94 3.95
N PHE A 65 0.86 19.07 4.52
CA PHE A 65 2.27 19.45 4.56
C PHE A 65 3.10 18.50 5.45
N ASP A 66 2.54 18.05 6.56
CA ASP A 66 3.14 17.07 7.47
C ASP A 66 3.45 15.74 6.76
N VAL A 67 2.48 15.23 6.00
CA VAL A 67 2.63 13.97 5.26
C VAL A 67 3.66 14.14 4.13
N ALA A 68 3.57 15.19 3.32
CA ALA A 68 4.50 15.43 2.22
C ALA A 68 5.97 15.52 2.69
N VAL A 69 6.24 16.27 3.77
CA VAL A 69 7.59 16.39 4.34
C VAL A 69 8.08 15.05 4.87
N SER A 70 7.24 14.31 5.58
CA SER A 70 7.62 12.98 6.08
C SER A 70 7.95 11.98 4.97
N MET A 71 7.22 12.04 3.85
CA MET A 71 7.46 11.19 2.69
C MET A 71 8.78 11.52 2.01
N LEU A 72 9.14 12.80 1.90
CA LEU A 72 10.45 13.22 1.38
C LEU A 72 11.60 12.75 2.26
N VAL A 73 11.48 12.90 3.59
CA VAL A 73 12.50 12.45 4.53
C VAL A 73 12.62 10.91 4.50
N ALA A 74 11.49 10.20 4.51
CA ALA A 74 11.47 8.75 4.39
C ALA A 74 12.12 8.31 3.06
N PHE A 75 11.82 8.98 1.95
CA PHE A 75 12.42 8.69 0.64
C PHE A 75 13.95 8.86 0.69
N ALA A 76 14.46 9.96 1.24
CA ALA A 76 15.90 10.20 1.37
C ALA A 76 16.60 9.12 2.21
N ILE A 77 15.98 8.68 3.31
CA ILE A 77 16.52 7.65 4.19
C ILE A 77 16.44 6.26 3.54
N GLY A 78 15.36 5.98 2.81
CA GLY A 78 15.15 4.73 2.09
C GLY A 78 16.20 4.44 1.02
N LEU A 79 16.84 5.47 0.46
CA LEU A 79 17.92 5.30 -0.53
C LEU A 79 19.20 4.68 0.05
N ARG A 80 19.44 4.82 1.36
CA ARG A 80 20.69 4.37 2.00
C ARG A 80 20.50 3.36 3.12
N PHE A 81 19.33 3.34 3.77
CA PHE A 81 19.07 2.57 4.98
C PHE A 81 17.99 1.49 4.78
N SER A 82 17.91 0.57 5.74
CA SER A 82 16.91 -0.51 5.74
C SER A 82 15.48 0.04 5.85
N THR A 83 14.53 -0.65 5.21
CA THR A 83 13.08 -0.33 5.19
C THR A 83 12.50 -0.07 6.58
N LEU A 84 12.95 -0.82 7.61
CA LEU A 84 12.48 -0.62 8.98
C LEU A 84 12.90 0.75 9.53
N ARG A 85 14.14 1.18 9.25
CA ARG A 85 14.65 2.49 9.67
C ARG A 85 13.94 3.63 8.93
N MET A 86 13.71 3.46 7.63
CA MET A 86 12.90 4.40 6.84
C MET A 86 11.50 4.58 7.43
N LEU A 87 10.82 3.48 7.77
CA LEU A 87 9.48 3.52 8.35
C LEU A 87 9.46 4.26 9.69
N LEU A 88 10.39 3.94 10.59
CA LEU A 88 10.49 4.57 11.90
C LEU A 88 10.74 6.08 11.79
N VAL A 89 11.64 6.50 10.90
CA VAL A 89 11.94 7.93 10.75
C VAL A 89 10.79 8.67 10.09
N GLY A 90 10.16 8.13 9.04
CA GLY A 90 8.99 8.75 8.43
C GLY A 90 7.86 8.94 9.44
N TRP A 91 7.57 7.92 10.24
CA TRP A 91 6.58 8.00 11.32
C TRP A 91 6.94 9.06 12.36
N ALA A 92 8.19 9.07 12.82
CA ALA A 92 8.66 10.04 13.81
C ALA A 92 8.53 11.48 13.28
N VAL A 93 8.86 11.72 12.00
CA VAL A 93 8.74 13.05 11.37
C VAL A 93 7.30 13.53 11.32
N VAL A 94 6.34 12.69 10.88
CA VAL A 94 4.90 13.07 10.91
C VAL A 94 4.47 13.44 12.31
N MET A 95 4.81 12.60 13.30
CA MET A 95 4.39 12.81 14.68
C MET A 95 4.97 14.10 15.25
N VAL A 96 6.26 14.38 15.02
CA VAL A 96 6.91 15.61 15.48
C VAL A 96 6.27 16.84 14.84
N ILE A 97 6.01 16.82 13.52
CA ILE A 97 5.36 17.95 12.85
C ILE A 97 3.97 18.17 13.43
N ARG A 98 3.18 17.10 13.60
CA ARG A 98 1.82 17.20 14.15
C ARG A 98 1.78 17.66 15.60
N HIS A 99 2.78 17.35 16.41
CA HIS A 99 2.77 17.68 17.84
C HIS A 99 3.37 19.05 18.15
N VAL A 100 4.24 19.57 17.26
CA VAL A 100 4.95 20.84 17.47
C VAL A 100 4.33 21.98 16.68
N VAL A 101 3.74 21.70 15.52
CA VAL A 101 3.26 22.74 14.58
C VAL A 101 1.73 22.87 14.59
N LEU A 102 0.99 21.86 15.05
CA LEU A 102 -0.48 21.77 15.03
C LEU A 102 -1.04 21.58 16.45
#